data_AF-A0A8C0LQC6-F1
#
_entry.id   AF-A0A8C0LQC6-F1
#
_cell.length_a   1.000
_cell.length_b   1.000
_cell.length_c   1.000
_cell.angle_alpha   90.00
_cell.angle_beta   90.00
_cell.angle_gamma   90.00
#
_symmetry.space_group_name_H-M   'P 1'
#
loop_
_entity.id
_entity.type
_entity.pdbx_description
1 polymer ?
#
loop_
_entity_poly.entity_id
_entity_poly.type
_entity_poly.pdbx_seq_one_letter_code
_entity_poly.pdbx_strand_id
1 'polypeptide(L)'
;YDLGCLGGSPYDVFKELFDPILEDLHGGYKPSDEHKPDLNPDNLQDGDDLAPNYVLSSQVRSGRSIRASASPHVPHCSRGEHGAREQLAVEAPSTLKSMTQAEQQQLIDDHFLFDEPVSPLLLASGMACDWPDAPDIWHSDSKIFLVWVNEEEHLRVISVQKGGNMKEVFPWFCNGLAQIETLFKSKNYEFMWNPHLGYILTCPSNLGTGLRAGVHIKLPHLGKHETFPKVLKWLRLQKRGTGGVDTAALGGVFEVSNADRLGFSEVELVQVVVDGVKLLIEMEQRLEQGWAIDDLVPAQK
;
A
#
# COMPACT_ATOMS: atom_id res chain seq x y z
N TYR A 1 -0.03 -16.92 -23.91
CA TYR A 1 -1.25 -17.46 -23.28
C TYR A 1 -1.86 -16.32 -22.51
N ASP A 2 -2.63 -15.48 -23.21
CA ASP A 2 -3.30 -14.33 -22.61
C ASP A 2 -4.53 -14.81 -21.85
N LEU A 3 -4.45 -14.76 -20.53
CA LEU A 3 -5.59 -15.01 -19.63
C LEU A 3 -6.74 -14.03 -19.85
N GLY A 4 -6.47 -12.88 -20.48
CA GLY A 4 -7.50 -11.91 -20.82
C GLY A 4 -8.46 -12.33 -21.93
N CYS A 5 -8.21 -13.44 -22.64
CA CYS A 5 -9.12 -13.94 -23.69
C CYS A 5 -10.25 -14.86 -23.15
N LEU A 6 -10.24 -15.23 -21.86
CA LEU A 6 -11.23 -16.17 -21.28
C LEU A 6 -12.38 -15.51 -20.52
N GLY A 7 -12.52 -14.18 -20.56
CA GLY A 7 -13.71 -13.49 -20.03
C GLY A 7 -13.89 -13.53 -18.51
N GLY A 8 -12.84 -13.84 -17.74
CA GLY A 8 -12.84 -13.86 -16.27
C GLY A 8 -11.48 -13.45 -15.70
N SER A 9 -11.46 -13.02 -14.43
CA SER A 9 -10.21 -12.77 -13.72
C SER A 9 -9.45 -14.10 -13.54
N PRO A 10 -8.11 -14.14 -13.52
CA PRO A 10 -7.34 -15.33 -13.18
C PRO A 10 -7.75 -15.94 -11.83
N TYR A 11 -8.22 -15.10 -10.90
CA TYR A 11 -8.79 -15.53 -9.63
C TYR A 11 -10.08 -16.36 -9.79
N ASP A 12 -10.89 -16.10 -10.81
CA ASP A 12 -12.10 -16.88 -11.08
C ASP A 12 -11.77 -18.20 -11.79
N VAL A 13 -10.87 -18.15 -12.78
CA VAL A 13 -10.47 -19.29 -13.62
C VAL A 13 -9.70 -20.33 -12.80
N PHE A 14 -8.85 -19.89 -11.89
CA PHE A 14 -7.98 -20.76 -11.07
C PHE A 14 -8.35 -20.71 -9.58
N LYS A 15 -9.62 -20.50 -9.24
CA LYS A 15 -10.07 -20.44 -7.83
C LYS A 15 -9.67 -21.65 -6.99
N GLU A 16 -9.64 -22.85 -7.57
CA GLU A 16 -9.22 -24.08 -6.86
C GLU A 16 -7.76 -24.01 -6.38
N LEU A 17 -6.93 -23.19 -7.04
CA LEU A 17 -5.57 -22.88 -6.63
C LEU A 17 -5.53 -21.66 -5.69
N PHE A 18 -6.25 -20.59 -6.03
CA PHE A 18 -6.17 -19.33 -5.28
C PHE A 18 -6.90 -19.36 -3.95
N ASP A 19 -8.06 -20.01 -3.84
CA ASP A 19 -8.88 -20.00 -2.63
C ASP A 19 -8.11 -20.51 -1.39
N PRO A 20 -7.40 -21.65 -1.42
CA PRO A 20 -6.59 -22.10 -0.28
C PRO A 20 -5.43 -21.15 0.03
N ILE A 21 -4.81 -20.55 -1.00
CA ILE A 21 -3.73 -19.57 -0.82
C ILE A 21 -4.26 -18.32 -0.10
N LEU A 22 -5.44 -17.84 -0.49
CA LEU A 22 -6.08 -16.67 0.10
C LEU A 22 -6.50 -16.94 1.56
N GLU A 23 -7.04 -18.13 1.83
CA GLU A 23 -7.40 -18.53 3.19
C GLU A 23 -6.17 -18.54 4.11
N ASP A 24 -5.05 -19.13 3.67
CA ASP A 24 -3.81 -19.16 4.44
C ASP A 24 -3.19 -17.76 4.61
N LEU A 25 -3.18 -16.95 3.55
CA LEU A 25 -2.51 -15.65 3.51
C LEU A 25 -3.26 -14.57 4.30
N HIS A 26 -4.59 -14.60 4.29
CA HIS A 26 -5.46 -13.60 4.90
C HIS A 26 -6.13 -14.10 6.18
N GLY A 27 -5.48 -15.01 6.90
CA GLY A 27 -5.85 -15.36 8.27
C GLY A 27 -7.19 -16.10 8.40
N GLY A 28 -7.49 -16.97 7.43
CA GLY A 28 -8.71 -17.78 7.41
C GLY A 28 -9.87 -17.16 6.63
N TYR A 29 -9.59 -16.23 5.70
CA TYR A 29 -10.60 -15.64 4.83
C TYR A 29 -11.14 -16.66 3.82
N LYS A 30 -12.39 -17.08 4.00
CA LYS A 30 -12.99 -18.21 3.28
C LYS A 30 -13.58 -17.79 1.93
N PRO A 31 -13.76 -18.73 0.99
CA PRO A 31 -14.44 -18.48 -0.29
C PRO A 31 -15.88 -17.94 -0.15
N SER A 32 -16.51 -18.14 1.01
CA SER A 32 -17.85 -17.64 1.32
C SER A 32 -17.88 -16.24 1.93
N ASP A 33 -16.73 -15.70 2.31
CA ASP A 33 -16.64 -14.42 3.00
C ASP A 33 -16.73 -13.26 1.99
N GLU A 34 -17.21 -12.11 2.46
CA GLU A 34 -17.36 -10.91 1.64
C GLU A 34 -16.51 -9.77 2.20
N HIS A 35 -15.91 -9.01 1.28
CA HIS A 35 -15.09 -7.86 1.57
C HIS A 35 -15.93 -6.59 1.55
N LYS A 36 -15.82 -5.79 2.61
CA LYS A 36 -16.56 -4.54 2.78
C LYS A 36 -15.61 -3.35 2.79
N PRO A 37 -15.57 -2.54 1.72
CA PRO A 37 -14.77 -1.33 1.73
C PRO A 37 -15.42 -0.25 2.60
N ASP A 38 -14.61 0.59 3.21
CA ASP A 38 -15.02 1.81 3.91
C ASP A 38 -13.97 2.89 3.70
N LEU A 39 -14.20 3.74 2.69
CA LEU A 39 -13.37 4.89 2.35
C LEU A 39 -13.94 6.20 2.93
N ASN A 40 -14.77 6.14 3.99
CA ASN A 40 -15.24 7.34 4.66
C ASN A 40 -14.24 7.78 5.76
N PRO A 41 -13.43 8.83 5.55
CA PRO A 41 -12.44 9.25 6.52
C PRO A 41 -13.04 9.75 7.85
N ASP A 42 -14.30 10.16 7.87
CA ASP A 42 -14.97 10.62 9.09
C ASP A 42 -15.17 9.50 10.12
N ASN A 43 -15.10 8.24 9.69
CA ASN A 43 -15.18 7.07 10.57
C ASN A 43 -13.87 6.84 11.35
N LEU A 44 -12.74 7.42 10.91
CA LEU A 44 -11.45 7.31 11.60
C LEU A 44 -11.45 8.09 12.92
N GLN A 45 -11.14 7.40 14.01
CA GLN A 45 -11.03 7.99 15.35
C GLN A 45 -9.57 8.31 15.66
N ASP A 46 -9.33 9.48 16.28
CA ASP A 46 -7.98 10.02 16.54
C ASP A 46 -7.08 10.08 15.29
N GLY A 47 -5.76 9.98 15.47
CA GLY A 47 -4.76 9.88 14.41
C GLY A 47 -4.17 11.23 13.98
N ASP A 48 -4.60 12.34 14.58
CA ASP A 48 -4.08 13.69 14.34
C ASP A 48 -2.86 14.04 15.21
N ASP A 49 -2.55 13.20 16.21
CA ASP A 49 -1.65 13.50 17.31
C ASP A 49 -0.51 12.49 17.51
N LEU A 50 -0.20 11.65 16.51
CA LEU A 50 0.91 10.69 16.67
C LEU A 50 2.22 11.45 16.92
N ALA A 51 2.88 11.14 18.03
CA ALA A 51 3.93 11.99 18.59
C ALA A 51 5.07 12.27 17.58
N PRO A 52 5.29 13.54 17.18
CA PRO A 52 6.20 13.89 16.07
C PRO A 52 7.69 13.67 16.38
N ASN A 53 8.04 13.50 17.67
CA ASN A 53 9.39 13.14 18.08
C ASN A 53 9.75 11.70 17.69
N TYR A 54 8.74 10.83 17.57
CA TYR A 54 8.88 9.43 17.19
C TYR A 54 8.48 9.19 15.74
N VAL A 55 7.35 9.73 15.31
CA VAL A 55 6.81 9.55 13.96
C VAL A 55 7.35 10.61 13.00
N LEU A 56 8.15 10.17 12.03
CA LEU A 56 8.82 11.00 11.04
C LEU A 56 7.94 11.32 9.83
N SER A 57 7.13 10.36 9.41
CA SER A 57 6.19 10.49 8.31
C SER A 57 5.06 9.48 8.44
N SER A 58 3.92 9.83 7.88
CA SER A 58 2.71 9.02 7.80
C SER A 58 2.32 8.84 6.34
N GLN A 59 1.96 7.62 5.95
CA GLN A 59 1.62 7.27 4.56
C GLN A 59 0.44 6.31 4.52
N VAL A 60 -0.44 6.50 3.54
CA VAL A 60 -1.47 5.54 3.13
C VAL A 60 -1.30 5.27 1.65
N ARG A 61 -1.17 4.01 1.25
CA ARG A 61 -1.09 3.62 -0.16
C ARG A 61 -2.05 2.48 -0.48
N SER A 62 -2.53 2.43 -1.72
CA SER A 62 -3.27 1.28 -2.24
C SER A 62 -3.11 1.14 -3.75
N GLY A 63 -3.22 -0.09 -4.25
CA GLY A 63 -3.20 -0.40 -5.68
C GLY A 63 -4.60 -0.34 -6.31
N ARG A 64 -4.70 -0.02 -7.60
CA ARG A 64 -5.94 -0.18 -8.39
C ARG A 64 -5.63 -0.76 -9.77
N SER A 65 -6.39 -1.76 -10.17
CA SER A 65 -6.39 -2.30 -11.54
C SER A 65 -7.60 -1.80 -12.32
N ILE A 66 -7.42 -1.57 -13.62
CA ILE A 66 -8.41 -0.93 -14.50
C ILE A 66 -9.10 -1.98 -15.37
N ARG A 67 -10.43 -2.08 -15.27
CA ARG A 67 -11.31 -2.93 -16.06
C ARG A 67 -11.60 -2.29 -17.42
N ALA A 68 -10.77 -2.55 -18.43
CA ALA A 68 -11.08 -2.18 -19.82
C ALA A 68 -10.35 -2.96 -20.93
N SER A 69 -9.38 -3.83 -20.64
CA SER A 69 -8.76 -4.71 -21.64
C SER A 69 -8.06 -5.90 -20.97
N ALA A 70 -7.55 -6.83 -21.77
CA ALA A 70 -7.15 -8.18 -21.39
C ALA A 70 -6.19 -8.21 -20.17
N SER A 71 -6.64 -8.89 -19.11
CA SER A 71 -5.88 -9.23 -17.90
C SER A 71 -5.69 -8.14 -16.81
N PRO A 72 -5.96 -8.46 -15.53
CA PRO A 72 -5.54 -7.64 -14.37
C PRO A 72 -4.02 -7.56 -14.19
N HIS A 73 -3.26 -8.38 -14.91
CA HIS A 73 -1.83 -8.53 -14.74
C HIS A 73 -1.05 -7.62 -15.70
N VAL A 74 -0.33 -6.64 -15.12
CA VAL A 74 0.73 -5.87 -15.80
C VAL A 74 1.64 -6.76 -16.68
N PRO A 75 2.12 -7.95 -16.23
CA PRO A 75 3.04 -8.76 -17.05
C PRO A 75 2.48 -9.34 -18.35
N HIS A 76 1.16 -9.29 -18.56
CA HIS A 76 0.52 -9.77 -19.80
C HIS A 76 -0.08 -8.65 -20.63
N CYS A 77 0.12 -7.40 -20.23
CA CYS A 77 -0.35 -6.28 -21.03
C CYS A 77 0.58 -6.09 -22.23
N SER A 78 -0.01 -6.05 -23.42
CA SER A 78 0.75 -5.77 -24.64
C SER A 78 1.19 -4.30 -24.68
N ARG A 79 2.28 -3.97 -25.40
CA ARG A 79 2.74 -2.57 -25.59
C ARG A 79 1.64 -1.62 -26.09
N GLY A 80 0.68 -2.12 -26.86
CA GLY A 80 -0.49 -1.34 -27.31
C GLY A 80 -1.47 -1.00 -26.19
N GLU A 81 -1.61 -1.88 -25.20
CA GLU A 81 -2.44 -1.66 -24.01
C GLU A 81 -1.76 -0.72 -23.01
N HIS A 82 -0.43 -0.67 -22.99
CA HIS A 82 0.33 0.34 -22.23
C HIS A 82 0.01 1.75 -22.76
N GLY A 83 0.00 1.94 -24.09
CA GLY A 83 -0.25 3.26 -24.71
C GLY A 83 -1.66 3.83 -24.48
N ALA A 84 -2.69 2.98 -24.37
CA ALA A 84 -4.05 3.43 -24.04
C ALA A 84 -4.18 3.84 -22.55
N ARG A 85 -3.36 3.25 -21.68
CA ARG A 85 -3.33 3.54 -20.23
C ARG A 85 -2.48 4.76 -19.90
N GLU A 86 -1.39 4.97 -20.63
CA GLU A 86 -0.63 6.22 -20.60
C GLU A 86 -1.56 7.40 -20.92
N GLN A 87 -2.44 7.33 -21.93
CA GLN A 87 -3.37 8.43 -22.24
C GLN A 87 -4.36 8.79 -21.10
N LEU A 88 -4.61 7.88 -20.15
CA LEU A 88 -5.43 8.16 -18.96
C LEU A 88 -4.61 8.74 -17.80
N ALA A 89 -3.30 8.46 -17.75
CA ALA A 89 -2.35 9.06 -16.81
C ALA A 89 -1.77 10.40 -17.32
N VAL A 90 -1.76 10.64 -18.64
CA VAL A 90 -1.03 11.72 -19.35
C VAL A 90 -1.77 13.07 -19.40
N GLU A 91 -2.97 13.21 -18.82
CA GLU A 91 -3.53 14.56 -18.56
C GLU A 91 -2.86 15.26 -17.36
N ALA A 92 -1.89 14.60 -16.73
CA ALA A 92 -1.17 15.08 -15.58
C ALA A 92 0.17 15.74 -16.00
N PRO A 93 0.52 16.93 -15.48
CA PRO A 93 1.58 17.78 -16.04
C PRO A 93 3.03 17.28 -15.83
N SER A 94 3.25 16.24 -15.03
CA SER A 94 4.57 15.67 -14.75
C SER A 94 4.57 14.16 -14.96
N THR A 95 5.42 13.70 -15.89
CA THR A 95 5.68 12.28 -16.18
C THR A 95 7.17 12.00 -16.05
N LEU A 96 7.54 10.77 -15.68
CA LEU A 96 8.90 10.26 -15.60
C LEU A 96 9.71 10.57 -16.86
N LYS A 97 9.07 10.47 -18.04
CA LYS A 97 9.67 10.75 -19.36
C LYS A 97 10.06 12.23 -19.56
N SER A 98 9.48 13.13 -18.77
CA SER A 98 9.72 14.58 -18.83
C SER A 98 10.63 15.12 -17.71
N MET A 99 10.98 14.29 -16.72
CA MET A 99 11.79 14.70 -15.56
C MET A 99 13.28 14.75 -15.86
N THR A 100 13.97 15.69 -15.24
CA THR A 100 15.44 15.72 -15.23
C THR A 100 16.01 14.64 -14.30
N GLN A 101 17.26 14.22 -14.53
CA GLN A 101 17.93 13.27 -13.64
C GLN A 101 18.02 13.78 -12.18
N ALA A 102 18.13 15.11 -12.00
CA ALA A 102 18.16 15.72 -10.67
C ALA A 102 16.80 15.62 -9.96
N GLU A 103 15.70 15.85 -10.67
CA GLU A 103 14.34 15.66 -10.13
C GLU A 103 14.08 14.19 -9.82
N GLN A 104 14.48 13.29 -10.71
CA GLN A 104 14.38 11.85 -10.48
C GLN A 104 15.13 11.43 -9.22
N GLN A 105 16.39 11.84 -9.07
CA GLN A 105 17.18 11.54 -7.89
C GLN A 105 16.56 12.14 -6.62
N GLN A 106 16.05 13.38 -6.68
CA GLN A 106 15.37 13.99 -5.54
C GLN A 106 14.11 13.21 -5.14
N LEU A 107 13.33 12.70 -6.10
CA LEU A 107 12.17 11.86 -5.80
C LEU A 107 12.56 10.51 -5.20
N ILE A 108 13.71 9.94 -5.59
CA ILE A 108 14.26 8.73 -4.95
C ILE A 108 14.67 9.05 -3.51
N ASP A 109 15.42 10.13 -3.30
CA ASP A 109 15.91 10.56 -1.98
C ASP A 109 14.76 10.93 -1.02
N ASP A 110 13.66 11.48 -1.57
CA ASP A 110 12.43 11.79 -0.83
C ASP A 110 11.54 10.55 -0.59
N HIS A 111 11.95 9.37 -1.06
CA HIS A 111 11.18 8.10 -1.03
C HIS A 111 9.83 8.17 -1.78
N PHE A 112 9.76 8.98 -2.83
CA PHE A 112 8.58 9.19 -3.67
C PHE A 112 8.60 8.39 -4.97
N LEU A 113 9.78 8.09 -5.49
CA LEU A 113 9.94 7.27 -6.70
C LEU A 113 10.15 5.80 -6.35
N PHE A 114 9.66 4.92 -7.21
CA PHE A 114 9.98 3.51 -7.18
C PHE A 114 11.37 3.25 -7.76
N ASP A 115 12.06 2.25 -7.22
CA ASP A 115 13.36 1.80 -7.72
C ASP A 115 13.21 0.89 -8.95
N GLU A 116 14.32 0.66 -9.65
CA GLU A 116 14.39 -0.38 -10.67
C GLU A 116 13.99 -1.75 -10.06
N PRO A 117 13.13 -2.54 -10.71
CA PRO A 117 12.66 -3.80 -10.17
C PRO A 117 13.80 -4.82 -10.10
N VAL A 118 14.46 -4.89 -8.94
CA VAL A 118 15.52 -5.87 -8.65
C VAL A 118 15.02 -7.11 -7.93
N SER A 119 13.77 -7.09 -7.47
CA SER A 119 13.19 -8.20 -6.72
C SER A 119 13.04 -9.43 -7.62
N PRO A 120 13.53 -10.61 -7.19
CA PRO A 120 13.33 -11.86 -7.92
C PRO A 120 11.86 -12.17 -8.21
N LEU A 121 10.95 -11.74 -7.34
CA LEU A 121 9.51 -11.94 -7.51
C LEU A 121 8.96 -11.14 -8.70
N LEU A 122 9.37 -9.88 -8.85
CA LEU A 122 8.97 -9.01 -9.96
C LEU A 122 9.61 -9.43 -11.28
N LEU A 123 10.88 -9.85 -11.23
CA LEU A 123 11.61 -10.31 -12.40
C LEU A 123 11.06 -11.63 -12.93
N ALA A 124 10.79 -12.61 -12.04
CA ALA A 124 10.29 -13.92 -12.44
C ALA A 124 8.84 -13.90 -12.92
N SER A 125 8.05 -12.92 -12.48
CA SER A 125 6.66 -12.74 -12.94
C SER A 125 6.55 -11.96 -14.25
N GLY A 126 7.66 -11.43 -14.79
CA GLY A 126 7.67 -10.63 -16.02
C GLY A 126 7.23 -9.17 -15.84
N MET A 127 7.16 -8.67 -14.59
CA MET A 127 6.67 -7.32 -14.30
C MET A 127 7.67 -6.22 -14.70
N ALA A 128 8.94 -6.59 -14.91
CA ALA A 128 9.99 -5.71 -15.41
C ALA A 128 10.06 -5.65 -16.95
N CYS A 129 9.15 -6.33 -17.67
CA CYS A 129 9.13 -6.28 -19.12
C CYS A 129 8.93 -4.84 -19.61
N ASP A 130 9.74 -4.44 -20.59
CA ASP A 130 9.74 -3.07 -21.17
C ASP A 130 10.11 -1.94 -20.18
N TRP A 131 10.78 -2.24 -19.07
CA TRP A 131 11.42 -1.20 -18.25
C TRP A 131 12.51 -0.45 -19.04
N PRO A 132 12.61 0.90 -18.96
CA PRO A 132 11.81 1.84 -18.17
C PRO A 132 10.63 2.49 -18.94
N ASP A 133 10.23 1.96 -20.08
CA ASP A 133 9.31 2.64 -21.01
C ASP A 133 7.85 2.69 -20.54
N ALA A 134 7.41 1.72 -19.76
CA ALA A 134 6.02 1.57 -19.30
C ALA A 134 5.69 2.27 -17.96
N PRO A 135 6.57 2.26 -16.93
CA PRO A 135 6.26 2.88 -15.64
C PRO A 135 6.29 4.39 -15.69
N ASP A 136 5.41 5.02 -14.91
CA ASP A 136 5.33 6.47 -14.81
C ASP A 136 4.96 6.89 -13.38
N ILE A 137 5.13 8.18 -13.06
CA ILE A 137 4.76 8.77 -11.78
C ILE A 137 4.05 10.10 -12.01
N TRP A 138 2.92 10.27 -11.35
CA TRP A 138 2.31 11.57 -11.12
C TRP A 138 2.40 11.95 -9.64
N HIS A 139 2.52 13.24 -9.35
CA HIS A 139 2.38 13.76 -8.00
C HIS A 139 1.77 15.16 -7.99
N SER A 140 1.14 15.53 -6.89
CA SER A 140 0.71 16.92 -6.65
C SER A 140 1.92 17.86 -6.52
N ASP A 141 1.73 19.15 -6.73
CA ASP A 141 2.80 20.17 -6.55
C ASP A 141 3.40 20.14 -5.13
N SER A 142 2.55 19.88 -4.14
CA SER A 142 2.93 19.72 -2.73
C SER A 142 3.57 18.37 -2.40
N LYS A 143 3.61 17.42 -3.34
CA LYS A 143 4.12 16.05 -3.18
C LYS A 143 3.52 15.27 -2.00
N ILE A 144 2.28 15.59 -1.61
CA ILE A 144 1.54 14.86 -0.55
C ILE A 144 0.62 13.78 -1.10
N PHE A 145 0.43 13.76 -2.41
CA PHE A 145 -0.37 12.78 -3.13
C PHE A 145 0.37 12.38 -4.40
N LEU A 146 0.57 11.08 -4.59
CA LEU A 146 1.32 10.50 -5.70
C LEU A 146 0.55 9.33 -6.29
N VAL A 147 0.77 9.09 -7.58
CA VAL A 147 0.24 7.93 -8.28
C VAL A 147 1.37 7.34 -9.10
N TRP A 148 1.80 6.13 -8.76
CA TRP A 148 2.67 5.35 -9.65
C TRP A 148 1.80 4.63 -10.66
N VAL A 149 2.25 4.58 -11.90
CA VAL A 149 1.53 4.01 -13.04
C VAL A 149 2.37 2.88 -13.62
N ASN A 150 1.75 1.74 -13.89
CA ASN A 150 2.38 0.57 -14.54
C ASN A 150 3.68 0.09 -13.86
N GLU A 151 3.74 0.12 -12.53
CA GLU A 151 4.81 -0.52 -11.75
C GLU A 151 4.35 -1.93 -11.34
N GLU A 152 4.09 -2.21 -10.06
CA GLU A 152 3.61 -3.51 -9.60
C GLU A 152 2.14 -3.75 -9.97
N GLU A 153 1.39 -2.67 -10.14
CA GLU A 153 -0.03 -2.65 -10.47
C GLU A 153 -0.28 -1.56 -11.52
N HIS A 154 -1.50 -1.51 -12.09
CA HIS A 154 -1.82 -0.43 -13.06
C HIS A 154 -1.66 0.95 -12.41
N LEU A 155 -2.18 1.11 -11.20
CA LEU A 155 -2.01 2.30 -10.38
C LEU A 155 -1.61 1.92 -8.96
N ARG A 156 -0.72 2.70 -8.36
CA ARG A 156 -0.49 2.76 -6.91
C ARG A 156 -0.73 4.18 -6.44
N VAL A 157 -1.84 4.39 -5.77
CA VAL A 157 -2.25 5.68 -5.21
C VAL A 157 -1.66 5.80 -3.81
N ILE A 158 -1.01 6.93 -3.53
CA ILE A 158 -0.25 7.17 -2.30
C ILE A 158 -0.62 8.56 -1.78
N SER A 159 -1.01 8.66 -0.51
CA SER A 159 -0.93 9.92 0.23
C SER A 159 0.14 9.81 1.30
N VAL A 160 0.96 10.84 1.43
CA VAL A 160 2.11 10.85 2.34
C VAL A 160 2.35 12.24 2.88
N GLN A 161 2.67 12.34 4.16
CA GLN A 161 3.06 13.60 4.79
C GLN A 161 4.16 13.38 5.83
N LYS A 162 4.94 14.43 6.11
CA LYS A 162 5.86 14.43 7.26
C LYS A 162 5.08 14.53 8.57
N GLY A 163 5.62 13.94 9.63
CA GLY A 163 4.99 13.90 10.94
C GLY A 163 3.89 12.84 11.07
N GLY A 164 3.11 12.98 12.13
CA GLY A 164 2.18 11.96 12.64
C GLY A 164 0.70 12.18 12.36
N ASN A 165 0.33 13.10 11.47
CA ASN A 165 -1.08 13.44 11.22
C ASN A 165 -1.74 12.47 10.22
N MET A 166 -1.94 11.22 10.64
CA MET A 166 -2.64 10.21 9.84
C MET A 166 -4.08 10.62 9.52
N LYS A 167 -4.73 11.39 10.41
CA LYS A 167 -6.09 11.92 10.21
C LYS A 167 -6.17 12.97 9.11
N GLU A 168 -5.06 13.55 8.69
CA GLU A 168 -4.99 14.40 7.50
C GLU A 168 -4.59 13.62 6.25
N VAL A 169 -3.65 12.67 6.38
CA VAL A 169 -3.20 11.80 5.28
C VAL A 169 -4.35 10.96 4.70
N PHE A 170 -5.17 10.36 5.56
CA PHE A 170 -6.21 9.44 5.11
C PHE A 170 -7.36 10.11 4.32
N PRO A 171 -7.89 11.28 4.71
CA PRO A 171 -8.83 12.03 3.86
C PRO A 171 -8.24 12.42 2.50
N TRP A 172 -6.98 12.86 2.44
CA TRP A 172 -6.32 13.15 1.15
C TRP A 172 -6.30 11.92 0.25
N PHE A 173 -5.97 10.75 0.81
CA PHE A 173 -6.03 9.47 0.12
C PHE A 173 -7.44 9.17 -0.40
N CYS A 174 -8.46 9.21 0.47
CA CYS A 174 -9.84 8.87 0.11
C CYS A 174 -10.41 9.81 -0.96
N ASN A 175 -10.22 11.12 -0.79
CA ASN A 175 -10.72 12.14 -1.71
C ASN A 175 -10.02 12.08 -3.07
N GLY A 176 -8.70 11.85 -3.09
CA GLY A 176 -7.97 11.70 -4.34
C GLY A 176 -8.36 10.43 -5.08
N LEU A 177 -8.53 9.32 -4.37
CA LEU A 177 -8.99 8.06 -4.96
C LEU A 177 -10.40 8.19 -5.56
N ALA A 178 -11.34 8.82 -4.85
CA ALA A 178 -12.70 9.05 -5.34
C ALA A 178 -12.73 9.94 -6.60
N GLN A 179 -11.84 10.94 -6.68
CA GLN A 179 -11.68 11.77 -7.87
C GLN A 179 -11.12 10.99 -9.06
N ILE A 180 -10.10 10.15 -8.84
CA ILE A 180 -9.55 9.27 -9.88
C ILE A 180 -10.65 8.32 -10.39
N GLU A 181 -11.40 7.71 -9.49
CA GLU A 181 -12.48 6.79 -9.88
C GLU A 181 -13.58 7.50 -10.69
N THR A 182 -13.96 8.72 -10.29
CA THR A 182 -14.93 9.55 -11.01
C THR A 182 -14.44 9.90 -12.41
N LEU A 183 -13.17 10.30 -12.53
CA LEU A 183 -12.53 10.58 -13.82
C LEU A 183 -12.53 9.35 -14.72
N PHE A 184 -12.18 8.19 -14.18
CA PHE A 184 -12.14 6.94 -14.94
C PHE A 184 -13.53 6.54 -15.43
N LYS A 185 -14.55 6.63 -14.57
CA LYS A 185 -15.95 6.38 -14.94
C LYS A 185 -16.43 7.30 -16.07
N SER A 186 -16.02 8.57 -16.06
CA SER A 186 -16.37 9.52 -17.13
C SER A 186 -15.79 9.16 -18.51
N LYS A 187 -14.73 8.33 -18.52
CA LYS A 187 -14.08 7.80 -19.73
C LYS A 187 -14.44 6.33 -20.00
N ASN A 188 -15.48 5.80 -19.35
CA ASN A 188 -15.93 4.40 -19.44
C ASN A 188 -14.92 3.36 -18.94
N TYR A 189 -14.07 3.73 -17.99
CA TYR A 189 -13.19 2.82 -17.26
C TYR A 189 -13.71 2.59 -15.84
N GLU A 190 -13.51 1.40 -15.31
CA GLU A 190 -13.85 1.05 -13.92
C GLU A 190 -12.65 0.40 -13.23
N PHE A 191 -12.62 0.42 -11.90
CA PHE A 191 -11.68 -0.42 -11.18
C PHE A 191 -12.13 -1.89 -11.16
N MET A 192 -11.17 -2.80 -11.22
CA MET A 192 -11.46 -4.23 -11.04
C MET A 192 -11.82 -4.48 -9.58
N TRP A 193 -13.09 -4.82 -9.34
CA TRP A 193 -13.61 -5.09 -8.00
C TRP A 193 -14.69 -6.18 -8.04
N ASN A 194 -14.78 -6.99 -6.99
CA ASN A 194 -15.92 -7.88 -6.73
C ASN A 194 -16.21 -8.01 -5.21
N PRO A 195 -17.41 -8.47 -4.81
CA PRO A 195 -17.79 -8.55 -3.39
C PRO A 195 -16.94 -9.50 -2.54
N HIS A 196 -16.37 -10.55 -3.12
CA HIS A 196 -15.59 -11.55 -2.37
C HIS A 196 -14.14 -11.09 -2.15
N LEU A 197 -13.48 -10.58 -3.19
CA LEU A 197 -12.05 -10.24 -3.19
C LEU A 197 -11.77 -8.75 -3.03
N GLY A 198 -12.80 -7.89 -3.02
CA GLY A 198 -12.61 -6.45 -3.04
C GLY A 198 -11.94 -5.98 -4.32
N TYR A 199 -11.01 -5.03 -4.20
CA TYR A 199 -10.20 -4.57 -5.32
C TYR A 199 -9.21 -5.65 -5.76
N ILE A 200 -9.22 -5.96 -7.05
CA ILE A 200 -8.38 -6.99 -7.65
C ILE A 200 -7.02 -6.41 -8.02
N LEU A 201 -5.96 -7.04 -7.52
CA LEU A 201 -4.56 -6.67 -7.75
C LEU A 201 -3.74 -7.90 -8.17
N THR A 202 -2.56 -7.65 -8.71
CA THR A 202 -1.67 -8.66 -9.30
C THR A 202 -1.24 -9.70 -8.27
N CYS A 203 -0.84 -9.25 -7.07
CA CYS A 203 -0.42 -10.13 -6.00
C CYS A 203 -1.60 -10.52 -5.08
N PRO A 204 -1.82 -11.82 -4.78
CA PRO A 204 -2.87 -12.26 -3.86
C PRO A 204 -2.80 -11.59 -2.47
N SER A 205 -1.60 -11.20 -2.03
CA SER A 205 -1.40 -10.50 -0.75
C SER A 205 -1.98 -9.09 -0.72
N ASN A 206 -2.25 -8.48 -1.88
CA ASN A 206 -2.76 -7.12 -2.00
C ASN A 206 -4.27 -7.07 -2.29
N LEU A 207 -5.00 -8.19 -2.30
CA LEU A 207 -6.46 -8.16 -2.49
C LEU A 207 -7.20 -7.44 -1.35
N GLY A 208 -8.50 -7.20 -1.55
CA GLY A 208 -9.38 -6.53 -0.61
C GLY A 208 -9.25 -5.02 -0.75
N THR A 209 -8.73 -4.37 0.28
CA THR A 209 -8.47 -2.93 0.26
C THR A 209 -7.26 -2.57 -0.61
N GLY A 210 -6.30 -3.51 -0.76
CA GLY A 210 -4.93 -3.22 -1.21
C GLY A 210 -4.19 -2.21 -0.34
N LEU A 211 -4.73 -1.85 0.82
CA LEU A 211 -4.31 -0.71 1.59
C LEU A 211 -3.15 -1.06 2.52
N ARG A 212 -2.11 -0.25 2.46
CA ARG A 212 -1.02 -0.23 3.43
C ARG A 212 -0.92 1.17 4.02
N ALA A 213 -1.47 1.34 5.21
CA ALA A 213 -1.25 2.50 6.05
C ALA A 213 -0.05 2.23 6.96
N GLY A 214 0.79 3.23 7.14
CA GLY A 214 1.98 3.07 7.96
C GLY A 214 2.68 4.37 8.29
N VAL A 215 3.68 4.23 9.15
CA VAL A 215 4.51 5.32 9.62
C VAL A 215 5.99 4.94 9.57
N HIS A 216 6.84 5.93 9.33
CA HIS A 216 8.25 5.83 9.70
C HIS A 216 8.38 6.28 11.15
N ILE A 217 8.74 5.34 12.04
CA ILE A 217 8.78 5.56 13.49
C ILE A 217 10.14 5.20 14.07
N LYS A 218 10.64 6.04 14.98
CA LYS A 218 11.83 5.80 15.80
C LYS A 218 11.49 4.95 17.02
N LEU A 219 12.03 3.73 17.09
CA LEU A 219 11.90 2.80 18.21
C LEU A 219 13.27 2.19 18.59
N PRO A 220 14.27 2.98 18.99
CA PRO A 220 15.62 2.49 19.25
C PRO A 220 15.72 1.47 20.40
N HIS A 221 14.81 1.51 21.38
CA HIS A 221 14.77 0.57 22.51
C HIS A 221 13.83 -0.61 22.22
N LEU A 222 12.57 -0.34 21.90
CA LEU A 222 11.57 -1.36 21.60
C LEU A 222 12.00 -2.20 20.40
N GLY A 223 12.62 -1.59 19.39
CA GLY A 223 13.17 -2.29 18.23
C GLY A 223 14.19 -3.39 18.56
N LYS A 224 14.82 -3.34 19.74
CA LYS A 224 15.79 -4.33 20.25
C LYS A 224 15.18 -5.25 21.31
N HIS A 225 13.98 -4.96 21.79
CA HIS A 225 13.32 -5.71 22.85
C HIS A 225 12.79 -7.04 22.33
N GLU A 226 12.95 -8.12 23.10
CA GLU A 226 12.60 -9.49 22.68
C GLU A 226 11.09 -9.66 22.38
N THR A 227 10.25 -8.86 23.02
CA THR A 227 8.79 -8.92 22.85
C THR A 227 8.30 -8.18 21.60
N PHE A 228 9.14 -7.38 20.93
CA PHE A 228 8.69 -6.53 19.82
C PHE A 228 8.04 -7.31 18.65
N PRO A 229 8.59 -8.44 18.17
CA PRO A 229 7.92 -9.24 17.14
C PRO A 229 6.54 -9.75 17.58
N LYS A 230 6.40 -10.09 18.87
CA LYS A 230 5.15 -10.58 19.46
C LYS A 230 4.12 -9.46 19.57
N VAL A 231 4.53 -8.27 20.01
CA VAL A 231 3.68 -7.07 20.07
C VAL A 231 3.16 -6.72 18.68
N LEU A 232 4.03 -6.65 17.67
CA LEU A 232 3.61 -6.37 16.29
C LEU A 232 2.60 -7.39 15.78
N LYS A 233 2.87 -8.70 15.98
CA LYS A 233 1.94 -9.76 15.58
C LYS A 233 0.57 -9.60 16.24
N TRP A 234 0.54 -9.34 17.54
CA TRP A 234 -0.72 -9.21 18.30
C TRP A 234 -1.47 -7.91 17.99
N LEU A 235 -0.78 -6.87 17.54
CA LEU A 235 -1.38 -5.65 17.00
C LEU A 235 -1.77 -5.77 15.53
N ARG A 236 -1.49 -6.90 14.87
CA ARG A 236 -1.68 -7.11 13.42
C ARG A 236 -0.90 -6.08 12.58
N LEU A 237 0.29 -5.74 13.06
CA LEU A 237 1.25 -4.85 12.40
C LEU A 237 2.43 -5.66 11.85
N GLN A 238 3.06 -5.11 10.83
CA GLN A 238 4.31 -5.60 10.27
C GLN A 238 5.35 -4.48 10.24
N LYS A 239 6.63 -4.84 10.31
CA LYS A 239 7.77 -3.92 10.20
C LYS A 239 8.60 -4.18 8.95
N ARG A 240 9.10 -3.11 8.33
CA ARG A 240 10.13 -3.14 7.27
C ARG A 240 11.25 -2.14 7.60
N GLY A 241 12.37 -2.22 6.88
CA GLY A 241 13.45 -1.24 7.02
C GLY A 241 13.07 0.12 6.43
N THR A 242 13.98 1.08 6.56
CA THR A 242 13.72 2.49 6.21
C THR A 242 13.52 2.76 4.71
N GLY A 243 13.98 1.87 3.83
CA GLY A 243 13.79 1.97 2.38
C GLY A 243 12.85 0.89 1.82
N GLY A 244 12.01 0.26 2.65
CA GLY A 244 11.02 -0.74 2.21
C GLY A 244 11.40 -2.20 2.51
N VAL A 245 10.79 -3.13 1.75
CA VAL A 245 10.71 -4.59 2.02
C VAL A 245 12.05 -5.25 2.30
N ASP A 246 13.09 -4.84 1.58
CA ASP A 246 14.39 -5.53 1.58
C ASP A 246 15.52 -4.69 2.19
N THR A 247 15.18 -3.67 2.98
CA THR A 247 16.17 -2.75 3.56
C THR A 247 16.36 -2.97 5.06
N ALA A 248 17.54 -2.64 5.58
CA ALA A 248 17.82 -2.68 7.00
C ALA A 248 17.16 -1.50 7.74
N ALA A 249 16.75 -1.71 8.99
CA ALA A 249 16.35 -0.63 9.88
C ALA A 249 17.60 0.16 10.31
N LEU A 250 17.79 1.36 9.75
CA LEU A 250 18.90 2.24 10.12
C LEU A 250 18.52 3.06 11.36
N GLY A 251 19.38 3.06 12.38
CA GLY A 251 19.24 3.94 13.55
C GLY A 251 18.01 3.70 14.43
N GLY A 252 17.41 2.51 14.39
CA GLY A 252 16.18 2.21 15.14
C GLY A 252 14.92 2.81 14.51
N VAL A 253 14.97 3.23 13.25
CA VAL A 253 13.80 3.66 12.49
C VAL A 253 13.21 2.46 11.75
N PHE A 254 11.89 2.32 11.84
CA PHE A 254 11.14 1.24 11.19
C PHE A 254 9.99 1.82 10.38
N GLU A 255 9.68 1.18 9.26
CA GLU A 255 8.38 1.34 8.60
C GLU A 255 7.40 0.36 9.24
N VAL A 256 6.46 0.86 10.04
CA VAL A 256 5.41 0.06 10.69
C VAL A 256 4.09 0.28 9.96
N SER A 257 3.42 -0.80 9.58
CA SER A 257 2.16 -0.75 8.81
C SER A 257 1.22 -1.89 9.17
N ASN A 258 -0.06 -1.80 8.80
CA ASN A 258 -1.00 -2.92 8.93
C ASN A 258 -0.49 -4.16 8.17
N ALA A 259 -0.73 -5.35 8.72
CA ALA A 259 -0.39 -6.62 8.09
C ALA A 259 -1.50 -7.13 7.16
N ASP A 260 -2.76 -6.92 7.53
CA ASP A 260 -3.93 -7.39 6.78
C ASP A 260 -4.35 -6.47 5.65
N ARG A 261 -5.06 -7.02 4.66
CA ARG A 261 -5.57 -6.29 3.49
C ARG A 261 -7.01 -6.68 3.12
N LEU A 262 -7.29 -7.98 3.13
CA LEU A 262 -8.58 -8.58 2.79
C LEU A 262 -9.35 -8.92 4.08
N GLY A 263 -10.69 -8.86 4.02
CA GLY A 263 -11.57 -9.08 5.17
C GLY A 263 -11.72 -7.91 6.16
N PHE A 264 -11.00 -6.80 5.96
CA PHE A 264 -11.09 -5.57 6.77
C PHE A 264 -11.32 -4.36 5.87
N SER A 265 -12.00 -3.33 6.35
CA SER A 265 -12.19 -2.09 5.62
C SER A 265 -10.97 -1.17 5.69
N GLU A 266 -10.88 -0.17 4.81
CA GLU A 266 -9.78 0.80 4.80
C GLU A 266 -9.70 1.57 6.13
N VAL A 267 -10.84 2.04 6.66
CA VAL A 267 -10.91 2.69 7.98
C VAL A 267 -10.43 1.76 9.10
N GLU A 268 -10.88 0.50 9.12
CA GLU A 268 -10.46 -0.47 10.14
C GLU A 268 -8.94 -0.68 10.12
N LEU A 269 -8.35 -0.81 8.93
CA LEU A 269 -6.91 -0.99 8.78
C LEU A 269 -6.11 0.25 9.21
N VAL A 270 -6.58 1.46 8.90
CA VAL A 270 -5.94 2.69 9.35
C VAL A 270 -6.08 2.86 10.87
N GLN A 271 -7.23 2.52 11.45
CA GLN A 271 -7.44 2.54 12.91
C GLN A 271 -6.49 1.58 13.63
N VAL A 272 -6.29 0.36 13.09
CA VAL A 272 -5.31 -0.61 13.62
C VAL A 272 -3.90 0.01 13.68
N VAL A 273 -3.52 0.77 12.66
CA VAL A 273 -2.23 1.47 12.62
C VAL A 273 -2.16 2.59 13.64
N VAL A 274 -3.19 3.46 13.71
CA VAL A 274 -3.24 4.58 14.67
C VAL A 274 -3.12 4.06 16.10
N ASP A 275 -3.95 3.10 16.49
CA ASP A 275 -3.97 2.53 17.85
C ASP A 275 -2.66 1.83 18.18
N GLY A 276 -2.18 1.01 17.24
CA GLY A 276 -0.96 0.24 17.44
C GLY A 276 0.26 1.13 17.56
N VAL A 277 0.37 2.17 16.71
CA VAL A 277 1.48 3.14 16.77
C VAL A 277 1.46 3.92 18.08
N LYS A 278 0.30 4.35 18.59
CA LYS A 278 0.19 5.00 19.91
C LYS A 278 0.75 4.10 21.02
N LEU A 279 0.40 2.81 21.03
CA LEU A 279 0.92 1.86 22.02
C LEU A 279 2.44 1.64 21.86
N LEU A 280 2.95 1.52 20.64
CA LEU A 280 4.39 1.37 20.40
C LEU A 280 5.18 2.59 20.92
N ILE A 281 4.64 3.80 20.78
CA ILE A 281 5.23 5.03 21.32
C ILE A 281 5.23 4.99 22.84
N GLU A 282 4.13 4.59 23.49
CA GLU A 282 4.07 4.47 24.95
C GLU A 282 5.11 3.46 25.47
N MET A 283 5.23 2.30 24.81
CA MET A 283 6.23 1.30 25.13
C MET A 283 7.66 1.84 25.00
N GLU A 284 7.97 2.56 23.91
CA GLU A 284 9.28 3.19 23.71
C GLU A 284 9.58 4.20 24.84
N GLN A 285 8.63 5.06 25.19
CA GLN A 285 8.77 6.05 26.26
C GLN A 285 9.05 5.42 27.63
N ARG A 286 8.47 4.26 27.93
CA ARG A 286 8.75 3.52 29.16
C ARG A 286 10.16 2.94 29.16
N LEU A 287 10.57 2.34 28.03
CA LEU A 287 11.91 1.77 27.90
C LEU A 287 13.01 2.84 27.97
N GLU A 288 12.76 4.03 27.43
CA GLU A 288 13.66 5.20 27.56
C GLU A 288 13.90 5.60 29.02
N GLN A 289 12.90 5.40 29.88
CA GLN A 289 12.97 5.64 31.33
C GLN A 289 13.49 4.44 32.13
N GLY A 290 13.81 3.32 31.47
CA GLY A 290 14.24 2.08 32.09
C GLY A 290 13.12 1.30 32.79
N TRP A 291 11.86 1.56 32.43
CA TRP A 291 10.70 0.85 32.99
C TRP A 291 10.35 -0.39 32.17
N ALA A 292 9.76 -1.38 32.85
CA ALA A 292 9.23 -2.57 32.21
C ALA A 292 7.98 -2.25 31.38
N ILE A 293 7.72 -3.08 30.37
CA ILE A 293 6.58 -2.95 29.44
C ILE A 293 5.68 -4.19 29.40
N ASP A 294 5.89 -5.16 30.30
CA ASP A 294 5.16 -6.43 30.32
C ASP A 294 3.65 -6.24 30.49
N ASP A 295 3.24 -5.21 31.21
CA ASP A 295 1.85 -4.82 31.43
C ASP A 295 1.20 -4.13 30.22
N LEU A 296 2.01 -3.63 29.28
CA LEU A 296 1.55 -3.00 28.04
C LEU A 296 1.45 -4.00 26.88
N VAL A 297 1.92 -5.24 27.04
CA VAL A 297 1.85 -6.22 25.96
C VAL A 297 0.37 -6.51 25.67
N PRO A 298 -0.12 -6.22 24.45
CA PRO A 298 -1.55 -6.29 24.14
C PRO A 298 -2.04 -7.74 24.15
N ALA A 299 -3.34 -7.95 24.32
CA ALA A 299 -3.92 -9.25 24.02
C ALA A 299 -3.87 -9.53 22.51
N GLN A 300 -3.88 -10.80 22.12
CA GLN A 300 -3.97 -11.16 20.71
C GLN A 300 -5.30 -10.65 20.12
N LYS A 301 -5.21 -9.76 19.13
CA LYS A 301 -6.34 -9.34 18.27
C LYS A 301 -6.66 -10.38 17.20
#